data_AF-A0A7C4NHF0-F1
#
_entry.id   AF-A0A7C4NHF0-F1
#
_cell.length_a   1.000
_cell.length_b   1.000
_cell.length_c   1.000
_cell.angle_alpha   90.00
_cell.angle_beta   90.00
_cell.angle_gamma   90.00
#
_symmetry.space_group_name_H-M   'P 1'
#
loop_
_entity.id
_entity.type
_entity.pdbx_description
1 polymer ?
#
loop_
_entity_poly.entity_id
_entity_poly.type
_entity_poly.pdbx_seq_one_letter_code
_entity_poly.pdbx_strand_id
1 'polypeptide(L)'
;MKTIIGDRSRILIYPCYLDINKSESLGRKVPKKYAVPSPKIEEIFRAAQQLNLDPMIEEKPHSSWWWEEASRVSVRKVASKRSILIMIARKIMEERRIKVGEK
;
A
#
# COMPACT_ATOMS: atom_id res chain seq x y z
N MET A 1 -19.71 -4.25 -12.81
CA MET A 1 -18.43 -3.93 -12.17
C MET A 1 -18.61 -2.69 -11.30
N LYS A 2 -18.53 -2.81 -9.96
CA LYS A 2 -18.84 -1.72 -9.03
C LYS A 2 -17.65 -0.76 -8.99
N THR A 3 -17.71 0.31 -9.77
CA THR A 3 -16.66 1.34 -9.83
C THR A 3 -16.62 2.08 -8.49
N ILE A 4 -15.54 1.90 -7.72
CA ILE A 4 -15.31 2.50 -6.38
C ILE A 4 -14.94 3.99 -6.46
N ILE A 5 -15.39 4.70 -7.51
CA ILE A 5 -15.15 6.13 -7.67
C ILE A 5 -16.33 6.83 -6.99
N GLY A 6 -16.20 7.09 -5.68
CA GLY A 6 -17.20 7.84 -4.89
C GLY A 6 -17.45 7.30 -3.48
N ASP A 7 -17.02 6.07 -3.17
CA ASP A 7 -17.26 5.50 -1.84
C ASP A 7 -16.22 6.02 -0.83
N ARG A 8 -16.63 6.97 0.02
CA ARG A 8 -15.79 7.54 1.10
C ARG A 8 -15.37 6.49 2.14
N SER A 9 -15.90 5.28 2.08
CA SER A 9 -15.59 4.17 2.99
C SER A 9 -14.32 3.39 2.63
N ARG A 10 -13.73 3.59 1.44
CA ARG A 10 -12.50 2.90 1.02
C ARG A 10 -11.37 3.85 0.63
N ILE A 11 -10.14 3.40 0.86
CA ILE A 11 -8.90 4.11 0.55
C ILE A 11 -8.16 3.34 -0.53
N LEU A 12 -7.72 4.06 -1.56
CA LEU A 12 -6.85 3.54 -2.61
C LEU A 12 -5.37 3.68 -2.19
N ILE A 13 -4.65 2.58 -2.28
CA ILE A 13 -3.22 2.45 -1.97
C ILE A 13 -2.50 1.99 -3.22
N TYR A 14 -1.56 2.81 -3.67
CA TYR A 14 -0.61 2.48 -4.71
C TYR A 14 0.74 2.13 -4.07
N PRO A 15 1.51 1.19 -4.62
CA PRO A 15 2.85 0.85 -4.13
C PRO A 15 3.78 2.08 -4.00
N CYS A 16 3.75 2.99 -4.97
CA CYS A 16 4.52 4.24 -4.94
C CYS A 16 4.27 5.12 -3.70
N TYR A 17 3.13 4.98 -3.01
CA TYR A 17 2.87 5.73 -1.77
C TYR A 17 3.75 5.32 -0.61
N LEU A 18 4.23 4.06 -0.62
CA LEU A 18 5.01 3.44 0.44
C LEU A 18 6.50 3.33 0.08
N ASP A 19 6.85 3.48 -1.19
CA ASP A 19 8.21 3.27 -1.68
C ASP A 19 9.19 4.33 -1.16
N ILE A 20 10.31 3.87 -0.60
CA ILE A 20 11.40 4.73 -0.14
C ILE A 20 12.20 5.34 -1.29
N ASN A 21 12.26 4.66 -2.43
CA ASN A 21 13.03 5.08 -3.61
C ASN A 21 12.33 6.23 -4.35
N LYS A 22 11.03 6.43 -4.11
CA LYS A 22 10.26 7.52 -4.69
C LYS A 22 10.31 8.74 -3.76
N SER A 23 10.44 9.93 -4.34
CA SER A 23 10.31 11.20 -3.63
C SER A 23 8.84 11.51 -3.33
N GLU A 24 8.58 12.54 -2.53
CA GLU A 24 7.20 13.03 -2.29
C GLU A 24 6.56 13.57 -3.57
N SER A 25 7.35 14.21 -4.45
CA SER A 25 6.91 14.65 -5.77
C SER A 25 6.57 13.49 -6.71
N LEU A 26 7.20 12.31 -6.52
CA LEU A 26 6.93 11.10 -7.28
C LEU A 26 5.83 10.22 -6.66
N GLY A 27 5.21 10.65 -5.55
CA GLY A 27 4.01 10.01 -4.99
C GLY A 27 4.16 9.43 -3.59
N ARG A 28 5.36 9.39 -3.00
CA ARG A 28 5.54 8.89 -1.62
C ARG A 28 4.71 9.71 -0.64
N LYS A 29 3.88 9.05 0.18
CA LYS A 29 3.01 9.68 1.19
C LYS A 29 3.38 9.36 2.63
N VAL A 30 4.40 8.53 2.84
CA VAL A 30 4.91 8.14 4.17
C VAL A 30 6.29 8.73 4.44
N PRO A 31 6.62 9.07 5.70
CA PRO A 31 7.97 9.44 6.09
C PRO A 31 8.99 8.33 5.80
N LYS A 32 10.24 8.69 5.49
CA LYS A 32 11.33 7.74 5.21
C LYS A 32 11.48 6.62 6.26
N LYS A 33 11.33 6.96 7.55
CA LYS A 33 11.41 5.99 8.66
C LYS A 33 10.39 4.85 8.59
N TYR A 34 9.30 5.03 7.85
CA TYR A 34 8.26 4.02 7.66
C TYR A 34 8.16 3.57 6.21
N ALA A 35 8.96 4.12 5.31
CA ALA A 35 8.92 3.75 3.90
C ALA A 35 9.52 2.36 3.69
N VAL A 36 8.98 1.61 2.73
CA VAL A 36 9.40 0.25 2.40
C VAL A 36 10.21 0.29 1.12
N PRO A 37 11.39 -0.36 1.04
CA PRO A 37 12.12 -0.45 -0.22
C PRO A 37 11.41 -1.40 -1.18
N SER A 38 11.03 -0.88 -2.36
CA SER A 38 10.39 -1.65 -3.43
C SER A 38 9.20 -2.49 -2.93
N PRO A 39 8.10 -1.85 -2.49
CA PRO A 39 6.94 -2.55 -1.95
C PRO A 39 6.22 -3.35 -3.05
N LYS A 40 5.98 -4.64 -2.82
CA LYS A 40 5.19 -5.47 -3.73
C LYS A 40 3.71 -5.40 -3.38
N ILE A 41 2.84 -5.54 -4.39
CA ILE A 41 1.38 -5.51 -4.20
C ILE A 41 0.92 -6.64 -3.27
N GLU A 42 1.52 -7.82 -3.41
CA GLU A 42 1.23 -8.97 -2.55
C GLU A 42 1.55 -8.68 -1.07
N GLU A 43 2.64 -7.97 -0.79
CA GLU A 43 3.02 -7.58 0.58
C GLU A 43 2.01 -6.59 1.16
N ILE A 44 1.58 -5.61 0.35
CA ILE A 44 0.55 -4.64 0.75
C ILE A 44 -0.77 -5.35 1.03
N PHE A 45 -1.16 -6.29 0.17
CA PHE A 45 -2.39 -7.07 0.34
C PHE A 45 -2.36 -7.92 1.61
N ARG A 46 -1.29 -8.69 1.83
CA ARG A 46 -1.12 -9.54 3.02
C ARG A 46 -1.09 -8.72 4.31
N ALA A 47 -0.34 -7.62 4.32
CA ALA A 47 -0.28 -6.72 5.46
C ALA A 47 -1.66 -6.12 5.78
N ALA A 48 -2.40 -5.67 4.75
CA ALA A 48 -3.74 -5.15 4.93
C ALA A 48 -4.75 -6.23 5.37
N GLN A 49 -4.58 -7.48 4.93
CA GLN A 49 -5.40 -8.62 5.33
C GLN A 49 -5.20 -8.93 6.81
N GLN A 50 -3.95 -8.99 7.29
CA GLN A 50 -3.64 -9.20 8.70
C GLN A 50 -4.11 -8.05 9.60
N LEU A 51 -4.17 -6.84 9.06
CA LEU A 51 -4.72 -5.67 9.74
C LEU A 51 -6.27 -5.61 9.70
N ASN A 52 -6.95 -6.64 9.17
CA ASN A 52 -8.41 -6.71 9.02
C ASN A 52 -9.01 -5.51 8.28
N LEU A 53 -8.30 -4.98 7.28
CA LEU A 53 -8.72 -3.81 6.51
C LEU A 53 -9.55 -4.15 5.27
N ASP A 54 -10.00 -5.40 5.10
CA ASP A 54 -10.76 -5.87 3.93
C ASP A 54 -10.11 -5.44 2.59
N PRO A 55 -8.87 -5.89 2.32
CA PRO A 55 -8.16 -5.48 1.12
C PRO A 55 -8.74 -6.12 -0.14
N MET A 56 -8.76 -5.37 -1.22
CA MET A 56 -9.13 -5.83 -2.55
C MET A 56 -8.08 -5.38 -3.56
N ILE A 57 -7.60 -6.32 -4.38
CA ILE A 57 -6.69 -6.01 -5.48
C ILE A 57 -7.53 -5.58 -6.68
N GLU A 58 -7.17 -4.45 -7.27
CA GLU A 58 -7.75 -3.96 -8.50
C GLU A 58 -6.64 -3.78 -9.54
N GLU A 59 -6.80 -4.43 -10.69
CA GLU A 59 -5.94 -4.26 -11.86
C GLU A 59 -6.29 -2.96 -12.59
N LYS A 60 -6.01 -1.84 -11.91
CA LYS A 60 -6.19 -0.49 -12.46
C LYS A 60 -4.87 0.27 -12.37
N PRO A 61 -4.17 0.46 -13.51
CA PRO A 61 -2.91 1.20 -13.52
C PRO A 61 -3.10 2.63 -13.02
N HIS A 62 -2.07 3.17 -12.38
CA HIS A 62 -2.03 4.61 -12.10
C HIS A 62 -1.82 5.37 -13.42
N SER A 63 -2.62 6.42 -13.70
CA SER A 63 -2.57 7.15 -14.97
C SER A 63 -1.18 7.70 -15.31
N SER A 64 -0.45 8.17 -14.31
CA SER A 64 0.94 8.66 -14.47
C SER A 64 2.03 7.58 -14.49
N TRP A 65 1.72 6.31 -14.17
CA TRP A 65 2.71 5.23 -13.99
C TRP A 65 2.24 3.90 -14.59
N TRP A 66 1.44 3.97 -15.65
CA TRP A 66 0.75 2.80 -16.19
C TRP A 66 1.69 1.68 -16.68
N TRP A 67 2.96 2.02 -16.97
CA TRP A 67 4.01 1.07 -17.36
C TRP A 67 4.70 0.35 -16.19
N GLU A 68 4.60 0.86 -14.95
CA GLU A 68 5.37 0.38 -13.79
C GLU A 68 4.47 -0.23 -12.71
N GLU A 69 3.26 0.31 -12.52
CA GLU A 69 2.30 -0.16 -11.52
C GLU A 69 0.92 -0.36 -12.16
N ALA A 70 0.66 -1.59 -12.62
CA ALA A 70 -0.59 -1.99 -13.26
C ALA A 70 -1.75 -2.26 -12.28
N SER A 71 -1.47 -2.29 -10.98
CA SER A 71 -2.38 -2.79 -9.96
C SER A 71 -2.30 -1.96 -8.68
N ARG A 72 -3.44 -1.86 -7.98
CA ARG A 72 -3.61 -1.09 -6.75
C ARG A 72 -4.38 -1.90 -5.72
N VAL A 73 -4.25 -1.53 -4.46
CA VAL A 73 -5.00 -2.15 -3.36
C VAL A 73 -6.01 -1.14 -2.82
N SER A 74 -7.29 -1.50 -2.79
CA SER A 74 -8.30 -0.75 -2.04
C SER A 74 -8.53 -1.39 -0.68
N VAL A 75 -8.59 -0.56 0.36
CA VAL A 75 -8.78 -1.00 1.75
C VAL A 75 -9.89 -0.22 2.41
N ARG A 76 -10.54 -0.80 3.42
CA ARG A 76 -11.54 -0.10 4.23
C ARG A 76 -10.92 1.04 5.02
N LYS A 77 -11.58 2.19 4.99
CA LYS A 77 -11.23 3.39 5.75
C LYS A 77 -11.63 3.21 7.21
N VAL A 78 -10.72 2.67 8.02
CA VAL A 78 -10.86 2.60 9.48
C VAL A 78 -10.25 3.81 10.20
N ALA A 79 -9.32 4.50 9.55
CA ALA A 79 -8.59 5.65 10.10
C ALA A 79 -8.19 6.64 8.99
N SER A 80 -7.35 7.63 9.31
CA SER A 80 -6.80 8.54 8.31
C SER A 80 -5.98 7.79 7.26
N LYS A 81 -5.95 8.30 6.03
CA LYS A 81 -5.16 7.71 4.92
C LYS A 81 -3.69 7.55 5.31
N ARG A 82 -3.10 8.57 5.95
CA ARG A 82 -1.70 8.55 6.39
C ARG A 82 -1.46 7.49 7.46
N SER A 83 -2.36 7.36 8.43
CA SER A 83 -2.25 6.35 9.49
C SER A 83 -2.30 4.94 8.92
N ILE A 84 -3.22 4.66 8.00
CA ILE A 84 -3.35 3.35 7.34
C ILE A 84 -2.09 3.01 6.55
N LEU A 85 -1.55 3.95 5.78
CA LEU A 85 -0.31 3.75 5.03
C LEU A 85 0.87 3.43 5.97
N ILE A 86 0.99 4.13 7.09
CA ILE A 86 2.03 3.86 8.10
C ILE A 86 1.83 2.49 8.75
N MET A 87 0.61 2.09 9.08
CA MET A 87 0.31 0.78 9.67
C MET A 87 0.70 -0.36 8.73
N ILE A 88 0.29 -0.27 7.45
CA ILE A 88 0.63 -1.25 6.43
C ILE A 88 2.14 -1.31 6.23
N ALA A 89 2.80 -0.16 6.10
CA ALA A 89 4.25 -0.13 5.88
C ALA A 89 5.05 -0.72 7.05
N ARG A 90 4.64 -0.44 8.28
CA ARG A 90 5.22 -1.07 9.48
C ARG A 90 5.03 -2.58 9.47
N LYS A 91 3.85 -3.05 9.09
CA LYS A 91 3.53 -4.49 9.03
C LYS A 91 4.37 -5.21 7.99
N ILE A 92 4.55 -4.61 6.80
CA ILE A 92 5.43 -5.16 5.76
C ILE A 92 6.88 -5.27 6.27
N MET A 93 7.38 -4.22 6.94
CA MET A 93 8.74 -4.23 7.49
C MET A 93 8.92 -5.28 8.60
N GLU A 94 7.89 -5.52 9.42
CA GLU A 94 7.87 -6.60 10.41
C GLU A 94 7.95 -7.97 9.74
N GLU A 95 7.12 -8.24 8.73
CA GLU A 95 7.14 -9.51 7.98
C GLU A 95 8.48 -9.78 7.30
N ARG A 96 9.10 -8.73 6.75
CA ARG A 96 10.44 -8.84 6.14
C ARG A 96 11.51 -9.19 7.17
N ARG A 97 11.40 -8.73 8.41
CA ARG A 97 12.34 -9.08 9.50
C ARG A 97 12.19 -10.53 9.92
N ILE A 98 10.96 -11.03 10.02
CA ILE A 98 10.69 -12.42 10.42
C ILE A 98 11.31 -13.40 9.41
N LYS A 99 11.15 -13.16 8.11
CA LYS A 99 11.74 -14.01 7.04
C LYS A 99 13.27 -14.09 7.05
N VAL A 100 13.95 -13.10 7.64
CA VAL A 100 15.41 -13.11 7.76
C VAL A 100 15.88 -13.95 8.95
N GLY A 101 15.04 -14.10 9.98
CA GLY A 101 15.36 -14.87 11.19
C GLY A 101 15.02 -16.36 11.12
N GLU A 102 14.21 -16.81 10.15
CA GLU A 102 13.90 -18.23 9.92
C GLU A 102 14.92 -18.96 9.03
N LYS A 103 16.15 -18.43 8.93
CA LYS A 103 17.20 -18.97 8.05
C LYS A 103 18.39 -19.48 8.83
#